data_AF-J4CCS6-F1
#
_entry.id   AF-J4CCS6-F1
#
_cell.length_a   1.000
_cell.length_b   1.000
_cell.length_c   1.000
_cell.angle_alpha   90.00
_cell.angle_beta   90.00
_cell.angle_gamma   90.00
#
_symmetry.space_group_name_H-M   'P 1'
#
loop_
_entity.id
_entity.type
_entity.pdbx_description
1 polymer ?
#
loop_
_entity_poly.entity_id
_entity_poly.type
_entity_poly.pdbx_seq_one_letter_code
_entity_poly.pdbx_strand_id
1 'polypeptide(L)'
;MELLKKEEVENIFKTNKGKAVLVVFDQSSKQHLLQVLTSLSEDFKEVNFKSAHFELVGGYHSLSSIPSVLFFEDNKVVHALEGCSTSVLVTFVRGWVSKSQESTPDKIRRLLRENQVLLFMKGEKKEPFCRFSRAVVEMLNSSGVKFEGYNIFEDPELREELKVFSNWPTYPQLYVNGKLIGGHDIIKELYESNTLRDEIPKECLV
;
A
#
# COMPACT_ATOMS: atom_id res chain seq x y z
N MET A 1 -12.34 22.94 -10.89
CA MET A 1 -11.86 21.72 -11.56
C MET A 1 -11.60 22.01 -13.03
N GLU A 2 -10.51 21.48 -13.59
CA GLU A 2 -10.08 21.76 -14.96
C GLU A 2 -10.80 20.86 -15.99
N LEU A 3 -11.13 21.44 -17.14
CA LEU A 3 -11.72 20.74 -18.27
C LEU A 3 -10.61 20.31 -19.24
N LEU A 4 -10.50 19.01 -19.49
CA LEU A 4 -9.43 18.44 -20.29
C LEU A 4 -9.62 18.66 -21.79
N LYS A 5 -8.50 18.89 -22.47
CA LYS A 5 -8.36 18.80 -23.92
C LYS A 5 -8.12 17.35 -24.36
N LYS A 6 -8.23 17.11 -25.66
CA LYS A 6 -8.10 15.77 -26.26
C LYS A 6 -6.80 15.04 -25.86
N GLU A 7 -5.66 15.73 -25.94
CA GLU A 7 -4.35 15.16 -25.59
C GLU A 7 -4.25 14.77 -24.11
N GLU A 8 -4.89 15.53 -23.23
CA GLU A 8 -4.87 15.24 -21.80
C GLU A 8 -5.75 14.05 -21.45
N VAL A 9 -6.89 13.89 -22.13
CA VAL A 9 -7.72 12.68 -22.03
C VAL A 9 -6.92 11.46 -22.50
N GLU A 10 -6.24 11.57 -23.65
CA GLU A 10 -5.37 10.49 -24.16
C GLU A 10 -4.29 10.09 -23.16
N ASN A 11 -3.64 11.07 -22.53
CA ASN A 11 -2.63 10.84 -21.50
C ASN A 11 -3.19 10.10 -20.29
N ILE A 12 -4.46 10.32 -19.92
CA ILE A 12 -5.10 9.56 -18.84
C ILE A 12 -5.18 8.06 -19.20
N PHE A 13 -5.63 7.75 -20.41
CA PHE A 13 -5.79 6.36 -20.86
C PHE A 13 -4.48 5.66 -21.23
N LYS A 14 -3.41 6.42 -21.54
CA LYS A 14 -2.14 5.82 -21.98
C LYS A 14 -1.04 5.85 -20.93
N THR A 15 -0.93 6.93 -20.16
CA THR A 15 0.27 7.24 -19.37
C THR A 15 0.00 7.64 -17.92
N ASN A 16 -1.26 7.66 -17.47
CA ASN A 16 -1.59 7.99 -16.09
C ASN A 16 -0.89 7.04 -15.11
N LYS A 17 -0.42 7.60 -14.00
CA LYS A 17 0.14 6.86 -12.87
C LYS A 17 -0.63 7.23 -11.61
N GLY A 18 -0.91 6.25 -10.76
CA GLY A 18 -1.69 6.44 -9.55
C GLY A 18 -3.18 6.60 -9.81
N LYS A 19 -3.92 7.12 -8.83
CA LYS A 19 -5.38 7.20 -8.87
C LYS A 19 -5.85 8.44 -9.60
N ALA A 20 -6.79 8.27 -10.53
CA ALA A 20 -7.50 9.39 -11.14
C ALA A 20 -9.01 9.14 -11.19
N VAL A 21 -9.78 10.22 -11.11
CA VAL A 21 -11.23 10.23 -11.31
C VAL A 21 -11.51 11.15 -12.49
N LEU A 22 -12.08 10.61 -13.56
CA LEU A 22 -12.47 11.37 -14.74
C LEU A 22 -13.99 11.44 -14.84
N VAL A 23 -14.51 12.66 -14.79
CA VAL A 23 -15.95 12.89 -14.93
C VAL A 23 -16.27 13.28 -16.36
N VAL A 24 -17.18 12.52 -16.95
CA VAL A 24 -17.56 12.60 -18.36
C VAL A 24 -18.98 13.16 -18.45
N PHE A 25 -19.13 14.29 -19.13
CA PHE A 25 -20.41 14.99 -19.24
C PHE A 25 -20.71 15.48 -20.66
N ASP A 26 -21.96 15.90 -20.88
CA ASP A 26 -22.41 16.64 -22.06
C ASP A 26 -22.41 18.16 -21.78
N GLN A 27 -22.73 18.97 -22.80
CA GLN A 27 -22.71 20.44 -22.64
C GLN A 27 -23.76 20.98 -21.65
N SER A 28 -24.82 20.23 -21.37
CA SER A 28 -25.99 20.66 -20.57
C SER A 28 -25.90 20.38 -19.07
N SER A 29 -25.04 19.45 -18.64
CA SER A 29 -25.09 18.88 -17.28
C SER A 29 -23.90 19.35 -16.42
N LYS A 30 -23.99 20.47 -15.69
CA LYS A 30 -22.74 21.05 -15.13
C LYS A 30 -22.64 21.50 -13.66
N GLN A 31 -23.69 21.80 -12.92
CA GLN A 31 -23.42 22.52 -11.65
C GLN A 31 -23.19 21.62 -10.43
N HIS A 32 -24.12 20.69 -10.15
CA HIS A 32 -24.09 20.00 -8.86
C HIS A 32 -22.96 18.95 -8.76
N LEU A 33 -22.73 18.15 -9.80
CA LEU A 33 -21.70 17.10 -9.80
C LEU A 33 -20.28 17.69 -9.71
N LEU A 34 -20.00 18.77 -10.44
CA LEU A 34 -18.68 19.42 -10.43
C LEU A 34 -18.35 20.06 -9.08
N GLN A 35 -19.36 20.58 -8.36
CA GLN A 35 -19.18 21.10 -7.01
C GLN A 35 -18.78 19.99 -6.02
N VAL A 36 -19.49 18.86 -6.06
CA VAL A 36 -19.19 17.69 -5.23
C VAL A 36 -17.78 17.18 -5.49
N LEU A 37 -17.37 17.07 -6.76
CA LEU A 37 -16.02 16.66 -7.13
C LEU A 37 -14.94 17.65 -6.69
N THR A 38 -15.24 18.95 -6.74
CA THR A 38 -14.31 19.98 -6.26
C THR A 38 -14.07 19.79 -4.76
N SER A 39 -15.12 19.58 -3.97
CA SER A 39 -14.99 19.25 -2.54
C SER A 39 -14.21 17.95 -2.31
N LEU A 40 -14.47 16.89 -3.08
CA LEU A 40 -13.71 15.63 -2.97
C LEU A 40 -12.22 15.80 -3.32
N SER A 41 -11.88 16.68 -4.27
CA SER A 41 -10.50 17.01 -4.62
C SER A 41 -9.78 17.84 -3.54
N GLU A 42 -10.54 18.45 -2.63
CA GLU A 42 -9.99 19.09 -1.44
C GLU A 42 -9.70 18.07 -0.35
N ASP A 43 -10.59 17.11 -0.16
CA ASP A 43 -10.46 16.02 0.83
C ASP A 43 -9.36 15.00 0.45
N PHE A 44 -9.20 14.69 -0.84
CA PHE A 44 -8.34 13.59 -1.33
C PHE A 44 -7.26 14.09 -2.30
N LYS A 45 -6.17 14.65 -1.75
CA LYS A 45 -5.07 15.24 -2.54
C LYS A 45 -4.24 14.22 -3.32
N GLU A 46 -4.30 12.96 -2.91
CA GLU A 46 -3.62 11.83 -3.56
C GLU A 46 -4.33 11.35 -4.84
N VAL A 47 -5.56 11.81 -5.11
CA VAL A 47 -6.34 11.43 -6.29
C VAL A 47 -6.44 12.59 -7.27
N ASN A 48 -6.15 12.33 -8.54
CA ASN A 48 -6.25 13.32 -9.60
C ASN A 48 -7.69 13.40 -10.12
N PHE A 49 -8.44 14.42 -9.70
CA PHE A 49 -9.81 14.67 -10.17
C PHE A 49 -9.80 15.56 -11.42
N LYS A 50 -10.34 15.04 -12.53
CA LYS A 50 -10.42 15.71 -13.83
C LYS A 50 -11.81 15.59 -14.43
N SER A 51 -12.07 16.39 -15.47
CA SER A 51 -13.33 16.33 -16.21
C SER A 51 -13.15 16.48 -17.71
N ALA A 52 -13.99 15.83 -18.50
CA ALA A 52 -13.93 15.83 -19.96
C ALA A 52 -15.32 15.79 -20.59
N HIS A 53 -15.42 16.33 -21.80
CA HIS A 53 -16.60 16.15 -22.65
C HIS A 53 -16.66 14.72 -23.19
N PHE A 54 -17.88 14.16 -23.26
CA PHE A 54 -18.13 12.80 -23.77
C PHE A 54 -17.46 12.51 -25.12
N GLU A 55 -17.49 13.47 -26.05
CA GLU A 55 -16.90 13.36 -27.40
C GLU A 55 -15.39 13.05 -27.38
N LEU A 56 -14.67 13.44 -26.32
CA LEU A 56 -13.24 13.19 -26.17
C LEU A 56 -12.95 11.78 -25.61
N VAL A 57 -13.93 11.15 -24.95
CA VAL A 57 -13.76 9.88 -24.22
C VAL A 57 -14.25 8.68 -25.01
N GLY A 58 -15.25 8.86 -25.88
CA GLY A 58 -15.90 7.76 -26.60
C GLY A 58 -14.96 6.89 -27.47
N GLY A 59 -13.79 7.42 -27.86
CA GLY A 59 -12.75 6.66 -28.57
C GLY A 59 -11.90 5.73 -27.67
N TYR A 60 -11.99 5.88 -26.35
CA TYR A 60 -11.18 5.14 -25.38
C TYR A 60 -12.02 4.23 -24.47
N HIS A 61 -13.26 4.61 -24.17
CA HIS A 61 -14.15 3.84 -23.31
C HIS A 61 -15.62 4.00 -23.76
N SER A 62 -16.33 2.88 -23.88
CA SER A 62 -17.76 2.88 -24.18
C SER A 62 -18.56 3.24 -22.94
N LEU A 63 -19.47 4.21 -23.05
CA LEU A 63 -20.37 4.63 -21.98
C LEU A 63 -21.81 4.54 -22.48
N SER A 64 -22.71 4.09 -21.61
CA SER A 64 -24.14 3.94 -21.89
C SER A 64 -24.97 5.13 -21.38
N SER A 65 -24.46 5.87 -20.39
CA SER A 65 -25.14 7.02 -19.78
C SER A 65 -24.19 8.19 -19.52
N ILE A 66 -24.73 9.41 -19.54
CA ILE A 66 -24.04 10.66 -19.18
C ILE A 66 -24.92 11.42 -18.18
N PRO A 67 -24.35 12.01 -17.10
CA PRO A 67 -22.94 12.00 -16.74
C PRO A 67 -22.45 10.63 -16.23
N SER A 68 -21.17 10.36 -16.46
CA SER A 68 -20.48 9.16 -15.99
C SER A 68 -19.19 9.52 -15.27
N VAL A 69 -18.79 8.69 -14.31
CA VAL A 69 -17.54 8.86 -13.57
C VAL A 69 -16.68 7.63 -13.73
N LEU A 70 -15.51 7.81 -14.33
CA LEU A 70 -14.51 6.76 -14.54
C LEU A 70 -13.45 6.84 -13.45
N PHE A 71 -13.10 5.68 -12.90
CA PHE A 71 -12.08 5.52 -11.87
C PHE A 71 -10.88 4.80 -12.48
N PHE A 72 -9.71 5.39 -12.31
CA PHE A 72 -8.46 4.90 -12.86
C PHE A 72 -7.49 4.51 -11.74
N GLU A 73 -6.86 3.36 -11.89
CA GLU A 73 -5.60 3.04 -11.23
C GLU A 73 -4.54 2.87 -12.31
N ASP A 74 -3.53 3.75 -12.27
CA ASP A 74 -2.62 3.98 -13.38
C ASP A 74 -3.40 4.29 -14.67
N ASN A 75 -3.08 3.64 -15.78
CA ASN A 75 -3.70 3.88 -17.08
C ASN A 75 -4.93 2.99 -17.36
N LYS A 76 -5.45 2.30 -16.36
CA LYS A 76 -6.58 1.37 -16.52
C LYS A 76 -7.82 1.88 -15.81
N VAL A 77 -8.96 1.82 -16.51
CA VAL A 77 -10.27 2.01 -15.89
C VAL A 77 -10.56 0.79 -15.02
N VAL A 78 -10.60 0.99 -13.69
CA VAL A 78 -10.92 -0.06 -12.72
C VAL A 78 -12.41 -0.09 -12.35
N HIS A 79 -13.11 1.03 -12.54
CA HIS A 79 -14.55 1.13 -12.30
C HIS A 79 -15.18 2.27 -13.09
N ALA A 80 -16.49 2.17 -13.37
CA ALA A 80 -17.30 3.20 -14.00
C ALA A 80 -18.64 3.32 -13.27
N LEU A 81 -19.01 4.54 -12.88
CA LEU A 81 -20.33 4.87 -12.36
C LEU A 81 -21.10 5.66 -13.41
N GLU A 82 -22.04 5.00 -14.09
CA GLU A 82 -22.85 5.65 -15.12
C GLU A 82 -24.20 6.10 -14.55
N GLY A 83 -24.58 7.37 -14.77
CA GLY A 83 -25.87 7.92 -14.33
C GLY A 83 -26.06 7.95 -12.80
N CYS A 84 -24.98 7.92 -12.02
CA CYS A 84 -25.04 7.82 -10.57
C CYS A 84 -25.49 9.13 -9.89
N SER A 85 -26.11 9.01 -8.72
CA SER A 85 -26.37 10.17 -7.85
C SER A 85 -25.08 10.66 -7.16
N THR A 86 -25.07 11.92 -6.71
CA THR A 86 -23.94 12.51 -5.99
C THR A 86 -23.61 11.77 -4.69
N SER A 87 -24.62 11.26 -3.98
CA SER A 87 -24.41 10.46 -2.76
C SER A 87 -23.65 9.18 -3.05
N VAL A 88 -24.01 8.45 -4.11
CA VAL A 88 -23.32 7.21 -4.52
C VAL A 88 -21.88 7.51 -4.90
N LEU A 89 -21.65 8.59 -5.66
CA LEU A 89 -20.31 9.04 -6.03
C LEU A 89 -19.44 9.31 -4.79
N VAL A 90 -19.95 10.09 -3.82
CA VAL A 90 -19.20 10.44 -2.61
C VAL A 90 -18.85 9.19 -1.81
N THR A 91 -19.82 8.30 -1.57
CA THR A 91 -19.59 7.04 -0.84
C THR A 91 -18.55 6.18 -1.55
N PHE A 92 -18.65 6.06 -2.88
CA PHE A 92 -17.73 5.25 -3.66
C PHE A 92 -16.32 5.82 -3.65
N VAL A 93 -16.14 7.12 -3.91
CA VAL A 93 -14.82 7.78 -3.90
C VAL A 93 -14.16 7.56 -2.54
N ARG A 94 -14.87 7.83 -1.44
CA ARG A 94 -14.35 7.62 -0.08
C ARG A 94 -13.88 6.17 0.13
N GLY A 95 -14.73 5.20 -0.20
CA GLY A 95 -14.40 3.78 -0.05
C GLY A 95 -13.26 3.32 -0.98
N TRP A 96 -13.21 3.81 -2.21
CA TRP A 96 -12.17 3.48 -3.18
C TRP A 96 -10.82 4.10 -2.83
N VAL A 97 -10.81 5.34 -2.34
CA VAL A 97 -9.59 5.98 -1.85
C VAL A 97 -9.04 5.21 -0.66
N SER A 98 -9.89 4.85 0.31
CA SER A 98 -9.50 4.02 1.45
C SER A 98 -9.02 2.61 1.07
N LYS A 99 -9.61 2.00 0.02
CA LYS A 99 -9.27 0.62 -0.40
C LYS A 99 -7.92 0.46 -1.08
N SER A 100 -7.35 1.53 -1.66
CA SER A 100 -6.02 1.44 -2.26
C SER A 100 -4.90 2.04 -1.40
N GLN A 101 -5.12 2.12 -0.08
CA GLN A 101 -4.04 1.86 0.87
C GLN A 101 -3.87 0.35 0.99
N GLU A 102 -2.64 -0.15 0.77
CA GLU A 102 -2.30 -1.55 1.01
C GLU A 102 -2.77 -1.94 2.42
N SER A 103 -3.57 -3.01 2.53
CA SER A 103 -4.02 -3.46 3.85
C SER A 103 -2.82 -3.84 4.72
N THR A 104 -2.89 -3.63 6.03
CA THR A 104 -1.81 -3.99 6.95
C THR A 104 -1.36 -5.47 6.81
N PRO A 105 -2.28 -6.45 6.66
CA PRO A 105 -1.90 -7.83 6.33
C PRO A 105 -1.15 -7.98 5.00
N ASP A 106 -1.53 -7.25 3.96
CA ASP A 106 -0.86 -7.32 2.66
C ASP A 106 0.53 -6.67 2.72
N LYS A 107 0.66 -5.58 3.48
CA LYS A 107 1.94 -4.93 3.78
C LYS A 107 2.89 -5.90 4.48
N ILE A 108 2.42 -6.63 5.49
CA ILE A 108 3.20 -7.68 6.17
C ILE A 108 3.64 -8.74 5.17
N ARG A 109 2.73 -9.29 4.35
CA ARG A 109 3.06 -10.29 3.32
C ARG A 109 4.08 -9.77 2.32
N ARG A 110 3.99 -8.51 1.92
CA ARG A 110 4.94 -7.87 1.01
C ARG A 110 6.32 -7.75 1.64
N LEU A 111 6.42 -7.21 2.85
CA LEU A 111 7.69 -7.10 3.58
C LEU A 111 8.37 -8.46 3.74
N LEU A 112 7.60 -9.49 4.10
CA LEU A 112 8.09 -10.86 4.25
C LEU A 112 8.54 -11.50 2.93
N ARG A 113 7.94 -11.10 1.80
CA ARG A 113 8.30 -11.58 0.45
C ARG A 113 9.53 -10.87 -0.10
N GLU A 114 9.67 -9.57 0.17
CA GLU A 114 10.78 -8.74 -0.31
C GLU A 114 12.10 -9.02 0.43
N ASN A 115 12.02 -9.57 1.65
CA ASN A 115 13.16 -9.77 2.53
C ASN A 115 13.32 -11.25 2.90
N GLN A 116 14.44 -11.87 2.48
CA GLN A 116 14.72 -13.27 2.82
C GLN A 116 14.94 -13.48 4.32
N VAL A 117 15.53 -12.50 5.01
CA VAL A 117 15.68 -12.50 6.48
C VAL A 117 15.23 -11.14 6.98
N LEU A 118 14.16 -11.09 7.78
CA LEU A 118 13.56 -9.85 8.28
C LEU A 118 13.34 -9.92 9.79
N LEU A 119 13.84 -8.90 10.49
CA LEU A 119 13.69 -8.74 11.93
C LEU A 119 12.74 -7.57 12.22
N PHE A 120 11.54 -7.87 12.72
CA PHE A 120 10.68 -6.85 13.32
C PHE A 120 11.19 -6.54 14.73
N MET A 121 11.62 -5.30 14.96
CA MET A 121 12.31 -4.90 16.18
C MET A 121 11.88 -3.52 16.69
N LYS A 122 12.22 -3.25 17.95
CA LYS A 122 12.03 -1.94 18.59
C LYS A 122 13.28 -1.08 18.33
N GLY A 123 13.14 -0.04 17.52
CA GLY A 123 14.25 0.79 17.04
C GLY A 123 14.86 0.26 15.74
N GLU A 124 15.96 0.85 15.32
CA GLU A 124 16.66 0.54 14.08
C GLU A 124 17.80 -0.46 14.30
N LYS A 125 18.28 -1.15 13.25
CA LYS A 125 19.43 -2.07 13.37
C LYS A 125 20.67 -1.38 13.96
N LYS A 126 20.94 -0.15 13.53
CA LYS A 126 22.09 0.64 13.98
C LYS A 126 21.88 1.21 15.39
N GLU A 127 20.62 1.42 15.78
CA GLU A 127 20.23 2.00 17.05
C GLU A 127 19.07 1.21 17.70
N PRO A 128 19.34 -0.03 18.18
CA PRO A 128 18.29 -0.85 18.78
C PRO A 128 17.85 -0.22 20.11
N PHE A 129 16.53 -0.06 20.29
CA PHE A 129 15.98 0.64 21.45
C PHE A 129 15.77 -0.28 22.67
N CYS A 130 15.38 -1.53 22.43
CA CYS A 130 15.11 -2.49 23.49
C CYS A 130 16.26 -3.48 23.67
N ARG A 131 16.60 -3.86 24.91
CA ARG A 131 17.66 -4.84 25.22
C ARG A 131 17.51 -6.16 24.46
N PHE A 132 16.27 -6.63 24.27
CA PHE A 132 15.99 -7.87 23.55
C PHE A 132 16.23 -7.73 22.05
N SER A 133 15.85 -6.58 21.47
CA SER A 133 16.14 -6.27 20.07
C SER A 133 17.65 -6.10 19.85
N ARG A 134 18.36 -5.46 20.78
CA ARG A 134 19.82 -5.33 20.74
C ARG A 134 20.51 -6.69 20.74
N ALA A 135 20.14 -7.57 21.67
CA ALA A 135 20.72 -8.91 21.75
C ALA A 135 20.51 -9.71 20.46
N VAL A 136 19.32 -9.67 19.85
CA VAL A 136 19.07 -10.38 18.58
C VAL A 136 19.90 -9.80 17.43
N VAL A 137 20.00 -8.48 17.33
CA VAL A 137 20.86 -7.83 16.33
C VAL A 137 22.33 -8.26 16.50
N GLU A 138 22.84 -8.27 17.73
CA GLU A 138 24.20 -8.72 18.04
C GLU A 138 24.41 -10.18 17.65
N MET A 139 23.50 -11.10 18.04
CA MET A 139 23.61 -12.53 17.70
C MET A 139 23.59 -12.79 16.19
N LEU A 140 22.72 -12.09 15.44
CA LEU A 140 22.67 -12.21 13.98
C LEU A 140 23.96 -11.68 13.33
N ASN A 141 24.44 -10.52 13.77
CA ASN A 141 25.69 -9.93 13.27
C ASN A 141 26.90 -10.82 13.57
N SER A 142 27.04 -11.31 14.81
CA SER A 142 28.11 -12.22 15.20
C SER A 142 28.06 -13.56 14.46
N SER A 143 26.86 -13.99 14.06
CA SER A 143 26.67 -15.18 13.22
C SER A 143 26.89 -14.92 11.73
N GLY A 144 27.27 -13.71 11.32
CA GLY A 144 27.48 -13.36 9.92
C GLY A 144 26.20 -13.36 9.09
N VAL A 145 25.03 -13.14 9.70
CA VAL A 145 23.74 -13.12 9.01
C VAL A 145 23.49 -11.72 8.44
N LYS A 146 23.21 -11.64 7.14
CA LYS A 146 22.65 -10.47 6.47
C LYS A 146 21.13 -10.51 6.61
N PHE A 147 20.56 -9.47 7.20
CA PHE A 147 19.12 -9.36 7.44
C PHE A 147 18.64 -7.93 7.27
N GLU A 148 17.35 -7.77 7.01
CA GLU A 148 16.62 -6.51 7.07
C GLU A 148 15.91 -6.30 8.41
N GLY A 149 15.71 -5.05 8.80
CA GLY A 149 15.22 -4.66 10.13
C GLY A 149 14.08 -3.68 9.94
N TYR A 150 12.94 -3.98 10.54
CA TYR A 150 11.75 -3.13 10.47
C TYR A 150 11.43 -2.58 11.86
N ASN A 151 11.46 -1.25 11.98
CA ASN A 151 11.18 -0.56 13.23
C ASN A 151 9.67 -0.43 13.46
N ILE A 152 9.15 -1.23 14.39
CA ILE A 152 7.71 -1.27 14.69
C ILE A 152 7.18 -0.02 15.40
N PHE A 153 8.04 0.91 15.81
CA PHE A 153 7.59 2.17 16.41
C PHE A 153 7.02 3.14 15.38
N GLU A 154 7.44 3.03 14.13
CA GLU A 154 6.97 3.88 13.04
C GLU A 154 5.61 3.43 12.49
N ASP A 155 5.16 2.23 12.85
CA ASP A 155 3.93 1.62 12.34
C ASP A 155 3.13 0.90 13.44
N PRO A 156 2.33 1.64 14.23
CA PRO A 156 1.54 1.08 15.31
C PRO A 156 0.49 0.06 14.86
N GLU A 157 -0.05 0.21 13.66
CA GLU A 157 -1.06 -0.69 13.10
C GLU A 157 -0.43 -2.03 12.73
N LEU A 158 0.68 -2.00 11.97
CA LEU A 158 1.44 -3.21 11.65
C LEU A 158 1.93 -3.91 12.91
N ARG A 159 2.34 -3.16 13.94
CA ARG A 159 2.79 -3.72 15.20
C ARG A 159 1.73 -4.59 15.87
N GLU A 160 0.47 -4.15 15.88
CA GLU A 160 -0.61 -4.91 16.52
C GLU A 160 -1.11 -6.04 15.62
N GLU A 161 -1.27 -5.78 14.32
CA GLU A 161 -1.69 -6.79 13.34
C GLU A 161 -0.68 -7.93 13.21
N LEU A 162 0.62 -7.64 13.23
CA LEU A 162 1.66 -8.66 13.10
C LEU A 162 1.64 -9.69 14.23
N LYS A 163 1.25 -9.31 15.46
CA LYS A 163 1.09 -10.27 16.56
C LYS A 163 -0.02 -11.28 16.27
N VAL A 164 -1.11 -10.82 15.65
CA VAL A 164 -2.25 -11.66 15.25
C VAL A 164 -1.85 -12.53 14.07
N PHE A 165 -1.24 -11.92 13.04
CA PHE A 165 -0.76 -12.60 11.84
C PHE A 165 0.16 -13.78 12.16
N SER A 166 1.06 -13.60 13.12
CA SER A 166 2.09 -14.56 13.48
C SER A 166 1.74 -15.47 14.65
N ASN A 167 0.61 -15.19 15.31
CA ASN A 167 0.24 -15.78 16.59
C ASN A 167 1.40 -15.66 17.62
N TRP A 168 2.10 -14.51 17.61
CA TRP A 168 3.27 -14.27 18.47
C TRP A 168 3.13 -12.94 19.24
N PRO A 169 3.13 -12.96 20.59
CA PRO A 169 2.71 -11.79 21.38
C PRO A 169 3.80 -10.72 21.57
N THR A 170 5.07 -11.04 21.33
CA THR A 170 6.22 -10.20 21.74
C THR A 170 7.11 -9.79 20.57
N TYR A 171 8.05 -8.88 20.85
CA TYR A 171 9.09 -8.44 19.94
C TYR A 171 10.45 -8.51 20.64
N PRO A 172 11.55 -8.76 19.91
CA PRO A 172 11.64 -8.86 18.45
C PRO A 172 11.03 -10.15 17.85
N GLN A 173 10.74 -10.16 16.54
CA GLN A 173 10.30 -11.34 15.77
C GLN A 173 11.19 -11.50 14.52
N LEU A 174 11.87 -12.64 14.39
CA LEU A 174 12.71 -12.96 13.23
C LEU A 174 11.95 -13.84 12.24
N TYR A 175 11.94 -13.42 10.97
CA TYR A 175 11.40 -14.19 9.87
C TYR A 175 12.48 -14.57 8.87
N VAL A 176 12.37 -15.78 8.34
CA VAL A 176 13.20 -16.29 7.25
C VAL A 176 12.30 -16.84 6.16
N ASN A 177 12.47 -16.38 4.92
CA ASN A 177 11.66 -16.76 3.75
C ASN A 177 10.15 -16.69 4.04
N GLY A 178 9.73 -15.62 4.73
CA GLY A 178 8.36 -15.38 5.14
C GLY A 178 7.82 -16.27 6.27
N LYS A 179 8.64 -17.12 6.88
CA LYS A 179 8.27 -17.97 8.04
C LYS A 179 8.85 -17.41 9.33
N LEU A 180 8.06 -17.39 10.39
CA LEU A 180 8.51 -16.99 11.72
C LEU A 180 9.48 -18.06 12.27
N ILE A 181 10.69 -17.63 12.61
CA ILE A 181 11.66 -18.46 13.35
C ILE A 181 11.42 -18.34 14.86
N GLY A 182 11.19 -17.12 15.35
CA GLY A 182 10.87 -16.88 16.75
C GLY A 182 11.24 -15.50 17.27
N GLY A 183 11.10 -15.34 18.58
CA GLY A 183 11.55 -14.16 19.32
C GLY A 183 12.93 -14.33 19.96
N HIS A 184 13.29 -13.41 20.85
CA HIS A 184 14.61 -13.35 21.49
C HIS A 184 15.09 -14.68 22.07
N ASP A 185 14.26 -15.39 22.85
CA ASP A 185 14.70 -16.57 23.58
C ASP A 185 14.99 -17.76 22.65
N ILE A 186 14.17 -17.96 21.61
CA ILE A 186 14.42 -18.99 20.58
C ILE A 186 15.70 -18.68 19.80
N ILE A 187 15.86 -17.42 19.38
CA ILE A 187 17.06 -17.01 18.62
C ILE A 187 18.31 -17.18 19.48
N LYS A 188 18.22 -16.90 20.78
CA LYS A 188 19.31 -17.11 21.73
C LYS A 188 19.66 -18.59 21.85
N GLU A 189 18.69 -19.47 21.97
CA GLU A 189 18.92 -20.93 22.01
C GLU A 189 19.57 -21.45 20.72
N LEU A 190 19.11 -20.99 19.55
CA LEU A 190 19.71 -21.33 18.26
C LEU A 190 21.15 -20.81 18.14
N TYR A 191 21.43 -19.62 18.67
CA TYR A 191 22.77 -19.05 18.71
C TYR A 191 23.71 -19.84 19.62
N GLU A 192 23.28 -20.13 20.86
CA GLU A 192 24.07 -20.88 21.84
C GLU A 192 24.33 -22.33 21.42
N SER A 193 23.41 -22.94 20.66
CA SER A 193 23.57 -24.27 20.08
C SER A 193 24.36 -24.29 18.77
N ASN A 194 24.78 -23.13 18.23
CA ASN A 194 25.41 -22.97 16.91
C ASN A 194 24.56 -23.46 15.72
N THR A 195 23.25 -23.58 15.89
CA THR A 195 22.31 -24.01 14.83
C THR A 195 21.61 -22.85 14.14
N LEU A 196 21.77 -21.62 14.63
CA LEU A 196 21.14 -20.43 14.04
C LEU A 196 21.45 -20.27 12.55
N ARG A 197 22.67 -20.59 12.10
CA ARG A 197 23.06 -20.50 10.68
C ARG A 197 22.34 -21.52 9.81
N ASP A 198 21.87 -22.64 10.37
CA ASP A 198 21.16 -23.69 9.62
C ASP A 198 19.74 -23.24 9.23
N GLU A 199 19.15 -22.34 10.02
CA GLU A 199 17.85 -21.71 9.73
C GLU A 199 17.94 -20.58 8.70
N ILE A 200 19.14 -20.18 8.26
CA ILE A 200 19.38 -19.01 7.41
C ILE A 200 19.75 -19.43 5.97
N PRO A 201 19.19 -18.78 4.92
CA PRO A 201 19.57 -19.05 3.54
C PRO A 201 21.05 -18.76 3.32
N LYS A 202 21.74 -19.61 2.55
CA LYS A 202 23.20 -19.54 2.38
C LYS A 202 23.65 -18.21 1.77
N GLU A 203 22.85 -17.63 0.89
CA GLU A 203 23.06 -16.33 0.26
C GLU A 203 23.01 -15.15 1.25
N CYS A 204 22.32 -15.34 2.38
CA CYS A 204 22.24 -14.37 3.46
C CYS A 204 23.36 -14.55 4.50
N LEU A 205 24.28 -15.49 4.31
CA LEU A 205 25.43 -15.67 5.19
C LEU A 205 26.68 -14.98 4.61
N VAL A 206 27.52 -14.47 5.50
CA VAL A 206 28.91 -14.04 5.25
C VAL A 206 29.85 -15.19 5.62
#